data_AF-A0A378QRJ1-F1
#
_entry.id   AF-A0A378QRJ1-F1
#
_cell.length_a   1.000
_cell.length_b   1.000
_cell.length_c   1.000
_cell.angle_alpha   90.00
_cell.angle_beta   90.00
_cell.angle_gamma   90.00
#
_symmetry.space_group_name_H-M   'P 1'
#
loop_
_entity.id
_entity.type
_entity.pdbx_description
1 polymer ?
#
loop_
_entity_poly.entity_id
_entity_poly.type
_entity_poly.pdbx_seq_one_letter_code
_entity_poly.pdbx_strand_id
1 'polypeptide(L)'
;MILVWLLIIFMAEFFHYQKTIYLNSFDLDDDGFFSGDEITPEQQQAMQRVSNDTGRALAPITGAIFSFIYNCVLFGIYAIFKKSR
;
A
#
# COMPACT_ATOMS: atom_id res chain seq x y z
N MET A 1 9.98 12.94 -7.62
CA MET A 1 10.10 11.52 -7.20
C MET A 1 9.81 11.34 -5.71
N ILE A 2 10.52 12.01 -4.79
CA ILE A 2 10.29 11.88 -3.34
C ILE A 2 8.84 12.21 -2.93
N LEU A 3 8.27 13.31 -3.42
CA LEU A 3 6.88 13.68 -3.11
C LEU A 3 5.84 12.65 -3.60
N VAL A 4 6.05 12.09 -4.79
CA VAL A 4 5.19 11.04 -5.35
C VAL A 4 5.31 9.75 -4.54
N TRP A 5 6.53 9.40 -4.13
CA TRP A 5 6.79 8.24 -3.28
C TRP A 5 6.14 8.38 -1.89
N LEU A 6 6.26 9.55 -1.25
CA LEU A 6 5.58 9.84 0.01
C LEU A 6 4.05 9.77 -0.13
N LEU A 7 3.49 10.25 -1.24
CA LEU A 7 2.05 10.18 -1.51
C LEU A 7 1.57 8.73 -1.69
N ILE A 8 2.36 7.89 -2.38
CA ILE A 8 2.04 6.46 -2.53
C ILE A 8 2.04 5.76 -1.17
N ILE A 9 3.04 6.01 -0.33
CA ILE A 9 3.12 5.44 1.03
C ILE A 9 1.94 5.92 1.88
N PHE A 10 1.67 7.22 1.87
CA PHE A 10 0.56 7.80 2.62
C PHE A 10 -0.78 7.16 2.22
N MET A 11 -1.05 7.06 0.92
CA MET A 11 -2.28 6.43 0.44
C MET A 11 -2.36 4.96 0.85
N ALA A 12 -1.27 4.21 0.70
CA ALA A 12 -1.24 2.80 1.08
C ALA A 12 -1.53 2.61 2.58
N GLU A 13 -0.98 3.48 3.43
CA GLU A 13 -1.24 3.44 4.87
C GLU A 13 -2.66 3.88 5.23
N PHE A 14 -3.17 4.92 4.57
CA PHE A 14 -4.54 5.38 4.75
C PHE A 14 -5.58 4.29 4.42
N PHE A 15 -5.39 3.59 3.30
CA PHE A 15 -6.27 2.47 2.93
C PHE A 15 -6.14 1.29 3.90
N HIS A 16 -4.92 0.98 4.35
CA HIS A 16 -4.74 -0.05 5.37
C HIS A 16 -5.49 0.31 6.65
N TYR A 17 -5.33 1.54 7.14
CA TYR A 17 -5.98 2.01 8.35
C TYR A 17 -7.51 1.93 8.26
N GLN A 18 -8.09 2.32 7.12
CA GLN A 18 -9.54 2.16 6.91
C GLN A 18 -10.00 0.70 6.96
N LYS A 19 -9.26 -0.23 6.34
CA LYS A 19 -9.60 -1.66 6.39
C LYS A 19 -9.48 -2.21 7.81
N THR A 20 -8.47 -1.77 8.57
CA THR A 20 -8.26 -2.18 9.96
C THR A 20 -9.37 -1.64 10.87
N ILE A 21 -9.78 -0.37 10.71
CA ILE A 21 -10.94 0.16 11.46
C ILE A 21 -12.19 -0.67 11.18
N TYR A 22 -12.45 -0.98 9.90
CA TYR A 22 -13.60 -1.80 9.53
C TYR A 22 -13.52 -3.21 10.14
N LEU A 23 -12.34 -3.83 10.14
CA LEU A 23 -12.11 -5.11 10.80
C LEU A 23 -12.34 -5.03 12.32
N ASN A 24 -11.87 -3.96 12.96
CA ASN A 24 -12.04 -3.76 14.39
C ASN A 24 -13.49 -3.45 14.78
N SER A 25 -14.35 -3.01 13.87
CA SER A 25 -15.78 -2.83 14.18
C SER A 25 -16.53 -4.14 14.45
N PHE A 26 -15.91 -5.29 14.18
CA PHE A 26 -16.43 -6.61 14.52
C PHE A 26 -16.00 -7.10 15.91
N ASP A 27 -15.05 -6.43 16.55
CA ASP A 27 -14.66 -6.67 17.94
C ASP A 27 -15.68 -5.90 18.80
N LEU A 28 -16.68 -6.60 19.32
CA LEU A 28 -17.85 -6.03 19.98
C LEU A 28 -17.59 -5.79 21.47
N ASP A 29 -16.68 -6.55 22.07
CA ASP A 29 -16.31 -6.44 23.48
C ASP A 29 -14.98 -5.69 23.72
N ASP A 30 -14.29 -5.29 22.64
CA ASP A 30 -13.04 -4.51 22.63
C ASP A 30 -11.90 -5.24 23.35
N ASP A 31 -11.88 -6.59 23.26
CA ASP A 31 -10.87 -7.43 23.88
C ASP A 31 -9.62 -7.66 22.98
N GLY A 32 -9.69 -7.20 21.73
CA GLY A 32 -8.62 -7.28 20.73
C GLY A 32 -8.54 -8.64 20.02
N PHE A 33 -9.44 -9.56 20.31
CA PHE A 33 -9.61 -10.85 19.66
C PHE A 33 -11.00 -10.93 19.02
N PHE A 34 -11.21 -11.98 18.22
CA PHE A 34 -12.54 -12.26 17.66
C PHE A 34 -12.99 -13.61 18.18
N SER A 35 -14.16 -13.67 18.78
CA SER A 35 -14.69 -14.87 19.41
C SER A 35 -16.20 -15.04 19.21
N GLY A 36 -16.67 -16.29 19.29
CA GLY A 36 -18.10 -16.61 19.28
C GLY A 36 -18.88 -15.96 18.12
N ASP A 37 -19.82 -15.08 18.49
CA ASP A 37 -20.76 -14.41 17.58
C ASP A 37 -20.09 -13.30 16.72
N GLU A 38 -18.86 -12.91 17.04
CA GLU A 38 -18.08 -11.92 16.27
C GLU A 38 -17.50 -12.52 14.99
N ILE A 39 -17.34 -13.86 14.96
CA ILE A 39 -16.81 -14.59 13.80
C ILE A 39 -17.93 -14.78 12.78
N THR A 40 -18.20 -13.70 12.05
CA THR A 40 -19.17 -13.68 10.95
C THR A 40 -18.47 -13.88 9.60
N PRO A 41 -19.20 -14.30 8.55
CA PRO A 41 -18.64 -14.36 7.19
C PRO A 41 -18.10 -13.00 6.71
N GLU A 42 -18.69 -11.90 7.18
CA GLU A 42 -18.29 -10.53 6.85
C GLU A 42 -16.98 -10.15 7.55
N GLN A 43 -16.85 -10.51 8.84
CA GLN A 43 -15.61 -10.37 9.60
C GLN A 43 -14.46 -11.15 8.95
N GLN A 44 -14.71 -12.38 8.51
CA GLN A 44 -13.69 -13.20 7.83
C GLN A 44 -13.25 -12.58 6.50
N GLN A 45 -14.17 -12.00 5.73
CA GLN A 45 -13.82 -11.26 4.52
C GLN A 45 -13.02 -9.99 4.84
N ALA A 46 -13.36 -9.26 5.90
CA ALA A 46 -12.60 -8.11 6.37
C ALA A 46 -11.17 -8.51 6.76
N MET A 47 -11.04 -9.61 7.51
CA MET A 47 -9.75 -10.17 7.95
C MET A 47 -8.88 -10.57 6.74
N GLN A 48 -9.48 -11.24 5.74
CA GLN A 48 -8.78 -11.56 4.49
C GLN A 48 -8.32 -10.32 3.74
N ARG A 49 -9.11 -9.24 3.69
CA ARG A 49 -8.74 -7.98 3.02
C ARG A 49 -7.59 -7.25 3.70
N VAL A 50 -7.49 -7.35 5.03
CA VAL A 50 -6.37 -6.78 5.81
C VAL A 50 -5.13 -7.65 5.68
N SER A 51 -5.30 -8.98 5.73
CA SER A 51 -4.19 -9.95 5.69
C SER A 51 -3.57 -10.07 4.31
N ASN A 52 -4.37 -9.98 3.25
CA ASN A 52 -3.92 -10.10 1.86
C ASN A 52 -3.44 -8.76 1.28
N ASP A 53 -2.71 -7.97 2.07
CA ASP A 53 -2.15 -6.67 1.63
C ASP A 53 -0.70 -6.81 1.12
N THR A 54 -0.49 -7.79 0.24
CA THR A 54 0.81 -8.04 -0.42
C THR A 54 1.26 -6.83 -1.23
N GLY A 55 0.31 -6.09 -1.83
CA GLY A 55 0.58 -4.89 -2.60
C GLY A 55 1.25 -3.79 -1.76
N ARG A 56 0.76 -3.51 -0.55
CA ARG A 56 1.39 -2.55 0.37
C ARG A 56 2.77 -3.02 0.81
N ALA A 57 2.92 -4.30 1.17
CA ALA A 57 4.20 -4.85 1.63
C ALA A 57 5.31 -4.73 0.56
N LEU A 58 4.96 -4.89 -0.71
CA LEU A 58 5.91 -4.80 -1.82
C LEU A 58 6.07 -3.38 -2.39
N ALA A 59 5.20 -2.42 -2.02
CA ALA A 59 5.22 -1.06 -2.55
C ALA A 59 6.58 -0.33 -2.43
N PRO A 60 7.35 -0.46 -1.33
CA PRO A 60 8.67 0.16 -1.25
C PRO A 60 9.67 -0.44 -2.25
N ILE A 61 9.63 -1.76 -2.44
CA ILE A 61 10.54 -2.50 -3.31
C ILE A 61 10.22 -2.19 -4.77
N THR A 62 8.96 -2.33 -5.17
CA THR A 62 8.53 -2.03 -6.54
C THR A 62 8.72 -0.55 -6.85
N GLY A 63 8.39 0.34 -5.92
CA GLY A 63 8.59 1.78 -6.06
C GLY A 63 10.05 2.15 -6.29
N ALA A 64 11.00 1.52 -5.60
CA ALA A 64 12.43 1.74 -5.82
C ALA A 64 12.89 1.30 -7.22
N ILE A 65 12.48 0.11 -7.67
CA ILE A 65 12.81 -0.44 -8.99
C ILE A 65 12.30 0.49 -10.10
N PHE A 66 11.02 0.86 -10.06
CA PHE A 66 10.43 1.73 -11.07
C PHE A 66 11.04 3.13 -11.05
N SER A 67 11.32 3.69 -9.86
CA SER A 67 11.97 5.00 -9.75
C SER A 67 13.36 5.02 -10.39
N PHE A 68 14.14 3.94 -10.23
CA PHE A 68 15.44 3.80 -10.89
C PHE A 68 15.29 3.77 -12.41
N ILE A 69 14.40 2.91 -12.93
CA ILE A 69 14.14 2.79 -14.37
C ILE A 69 13.71 4.14 -14.97
N TYR A 70 12.77 4.84 -14.33
CA TYR A 70 12.32 6.16 -14.79
C TYR A 70 13.47 7.18 -14.85
N ASN A 71 14.34 7.22 -13.83
CA ASN A 71 15.49 8.11 -13.84
C ASN A 71 16.47 7.78 -14.96
N CYS A 72 16.76 6.49 -15.21
CA CYS A 72 17.62 6.07 -16.32
C CYS A 72 17.05 6.51 -17.68
N VAL A 73 15.74 6.35 -17.89
CA VAL A 73 15.06 6.75 -19.13
C VAL A 73 15.12 8.27 -19.31
N LEU A 74 14.76 9.04 -18.28
CA LEU A 74 14.79 10.51 -18.34
C LEU A 74 16.21 11.04 -18.59
N PHE A 75 17.21 10.48 -17.92
CA PHE A 75 18.60 10.85 -18.13
C PHE A 75 19.07 10.50 -19.55
N GLY A 76 18.69 9.32 -20.08
CA GLY A 76 18.99 8.93 -21.45
C GLY A 76 18.39 9.90 -22.48
N ILE A 77 17.11 10.26 -22.31
CA ILE A 77 16.45 11.25 -23.16
C ILE A 77 17.18 12.60 -23.08
N TYR A 78 17.47 13.09 -21.87
CA TYR A 78 18.20 14.33 -21.66
C TYR A 78 19.58 14.31 -22.35
N ALA A 79 20.32 13.21 -22.24
CA ALA A 79 21.62 13.05 -22.88
C ALA A 79 21.53 13.10 -24.41
N ILE A 80 20.50 12.49 -25.00
CA ILE A 80 20.24 12.54 -26.45
C ILE A 80 19.92 13.98 -26.89
N PHE A 81 19.02 14.67 -26.19
CA PHE A 81 18.68 16.07 -26.50
C PHE A 81 19.88 17.00 -26.35
N LYS A 82 20.71 16.82 -25.32
CA LYS A 82 21.93 17.60 -25.13
C LYS A 82 22.93 17.37 -26.26
N LYS A 83 23.08 16.13 -26.74
CA LYS A 83 24.00 15.79 -27.84
C LYS A 83 23.53 16.33 -29.19
N SER A 84 22.22 16.56 -29.36
CA SER A 84 21.63 17.08 -30.60
C SER A 84 21.69 18.61 -30.73
N ARG A 85 22.08 19.33 -29.67
CA ARG A 85 22.37 20.77 -29.67
C ARG A 85 23.87 21.00 -29.72
#